data_AF-A0A8S2LL90-F1
#
_entry.id   AF-A0A8S2LL90-F1
#
_cell.length_a   1.000
_cell.length_b   1.000
_cell.length_c   1.000
_cell.angle_alpha   90.00
_cell.angle_beta   90.00
_cell.angle_gamma   90.00
#
_symmetry.space_group_name_H-M   'P 1'
#
loop_
_entity.id
_entity.type
_entity.pdbx_description
1 polymer ?
#
loop_
_entity_poly.entity_id
_entity_poly.type
_entity_poly.pdbx_seq_one_letter_code
_entity_poly.pdbx_strand_id
1 'polypeptide(L)'
;MLKGKQQCTDGVDEDHCEILEYNECDDKNEYRCSNGICIPQEYFLDGENDCPDASDEQYFVFHMAEVIEKARQFIVLYIHR
;
A
#
# COMPACT_ATOMS: atom_id res chain seq x y z
N MET A 1 3.64 -29.72 -7.37
CA MET A 1 3.47 -28.63 -6.37
C MET A 1 4.33 -27.42 -6.77
N LEU A 2 4.15 -26.93 -8.00
CA LEU A 2 4.55 -25.58 -8.41
C LEU A 2 3.22 -24.91 -8.68
N LYS A 3 2.70 -24.12 -7.74
CA LYS A 3 1.37 -23.50 -7.91
C LYS A 3 1.59 -22.20 -8.71
N GLY A 4 1.13 -22.03 -9.95
CA GLY A 4 0.53 -22.94 -10.92
C GLY A 4 1.14 -22.62 -12.29
N LYS A 5 1.64 -23.64 -12.98
CA LYS A 5 2.03 -23.52 -14.38
C LYS A 5 0.74 -23.25 -15.17
N GLN A 6 0.55 -22.05 -15.72
CA GLN A 6 -0.52 -21.86 -16.70
C GLN A 6 -0.24 -22.81 -17.85
N GLN A 7 -1.18 -23.73 -18.04
CA GLN A 7 -1.24 -24.54 -19.23
C GLN A 7 -1.84 -23.64 -20.31
N CYS A 8 -0.99 -23.03 -21.13
CA CYS A 8 -1.38 -22.68 -22.49
C CYS A 8 -1.50 -24.01 -23.25
N THR A 9 -2.53 -24.79 -22.92
CA THR A 9 -2.88 -26.03 -23.60
C THR A 9 -4.18 -25.79 -24.32
N ASP A 10 -4.06 -25.75 -25.65
CA ASP A 10 -5.11 -25.87 -26.67
C ASP A 10 -5.47 -24.63 -27.51
N GLY A 11 -4.54 -23.66 -27.62
CA GLY A 11 -4.24 -22.99 -28.89
C GLY A 11 -5.39 -22.40 -29.70
N VAL A 12 -6.38 -21.76 -29.06
CA VAL A 12 -7.52 -21.14 -29.78
C VAL A 12 -7.71 -19.63 -29.49
N ASP A 13 -6.99 -19.03 -28.53
CA ASP A 13 -7.09 -17.59 -28.25
C ASP A 13 -5.82 -16.95 -27.64
N GLU A 14 -4.65 -17.32 -28.18
CA GLU A 14 -3.30 -16.83 -27.83
C GLU A 14 -2.98 -15.38 -28.27
N ASP A 15 -3.96 -14.49 -28.46
CA ASP A 15 -3.68 -13.12 -28.94
C ASP A 15 -3.38 -12.11 -27.82
N HIS A 16 -3.27 -12.56 -26.56
CA HIS A 16 -2.86 -11.69 -25.43
C HIS A 16 -2.32 -12.44 -24.20
N CYS A 17 -1.48 -13.48 -24.41
CA CYS A 17 -0.81 -14.20 -23.32
C CYS A 17 0.37 -13.43 -22.64
N GLU A 18 0.52 -12.14 -22.92
CA GLU A 18 1.50 -11.24 -22.26
C GLU A 18 0.83 -10.20 -21.36
N ILE A 19 -0.49 -10.23 -21.20
CA ILE A 19 -1.19 -9.31 -20.30
C ILE A 19 -1.83 -10.13 -19.19
N LEU A 20 -1.57 -9.70 -17.96
CA LEU A 20 -1.97 -10.29 -16.68
C LEU A 20 -0.90 -11.17 -16.00
N GLU A 21 0.37 -10.77 -16.10
CA GLU A 21 1.15 -10.61 -14.86
C GLU A 21 0.46 -9.52 -14.02
N TYR A 22 -0.69 -9.84 -13.42
CA TYR A 22 -1.16 -9.09 -12.27
C TYR A 22 -0.03 -9.21 -11.26
N ASN A 23 0.57 -8.08 -10.87
CA ASN A 23 1.54 -7.96 -9.78
C ASN A 23 0.94 -8.63 -8.54
N GLU A 24 1.05 -9.94 -8.41
CA GLU A 24 0.46 -10.72 -7.33
C GLU A 24 1.41 -10.51 -6.15
N CYS A 25 1.08 -9.53 -5.30
CA CYS A 25 1.88 -9.25 -4.12
C CYS A 25 1.99 -10.53 -3.28
N ASP A 26 3.15 -10.78 -2.70
CA ASP A 26 3.29 -11.85 -1.72
C ASP A 26 2.47 -11.50 -0.48
N ASP A 27 1.28 -12.10 -0.34
CA ASP A 27 0.38 -11.88 0.81
C ASP A 27 1.04 -12.10 2.19
N LYS A 28 2.23 -12.72 2.25
CA LYS A 28 2.96 -12.96 3.50
C LYS A 28 3.95 -11.86 3.87
N ASN A 29 4.46 -11.12 2.89
CA ASN A 29 5.59 -10.21 3.07
C ASN A 29 5.39 -8.86 2.39
N GLU A 30 4.31 -8.69 1.63
CA GLU A 30 4.02 -7.50 0.86
C GLU A 30 2.61 -6.98 1.14
N TYR A 31 2.50 -5.66 1.10
CA TYR A 31 1.24 -4.94 1.16
C TYR A 31 0.91 -4.37 -0.23
N ARG A 32 -0.35 -4.50 -0.64
CA ARG A 32 -0.85 -3.96 -1.91
C ARG A 32 -1.41 -2.55 -1.70
N CYS A 33 -0.74 -1.55 -2.27
CA CYS A 33 -1.23 -0.18 -2.40
C CYS A 33 -2.57 -0.12 -3.15
N SER A 34 -3.34 0.95 -2.99
CA SER A 34 -4.62 1.11 -3.70
C SER A 34 -4.44 1.26 -5.22
N ASN A 35 -3.28 1.76 -5.66
CA ASN A 35 -2.88 1.78 -7.07
C ASN A 35 -2.37 0.42 -7.61
N GLY A 36 -2.38 -0.64 -6.79
CA GLY A 36 -2.03 -2.00 -7.18
C GLY A 36 -0.54 -2.35 -7.12
N ILE A 37 0.31 -1.42 -6.70
CA ILE A 37 1.75 -1.63 -6.45
C ILE A 37 1.95 -2.40 -5.14
N CYS A 38 2.96 -3.24 -5.09
CA CYS A 38 3.35 -3.99 -3.89
C CYS A 38 4.53 -3.31 -3.21
N ILE A 39 4.45 -3.13 -1.89
CA ILE A 39 5.55 -2.69 -1.04
C ILE A 39 5.82 -3.76 0.03
N PRO A 40 7.02 -3.86 0.61
CA PRO A 40 7.25 -4.68 1.79
C PRO A 40 6.24 -4.38 2.91
N GLN A 41 5.76 -5.42 3.58
CA GLN A 41 4.79 -5.31 4.68
C GLN A 41 5.35 -4.49 5.86
N GLU A 42 6.67 -4.39 5.99
CA GLU A 42 7.34 -3.53 6.99
C GLU A 42 7.14 -2.03 6.75
N TYR A 43 6.81 -1.63 5.51
CA TYR A 43 6.52 -0.24 5.13
C TYR A 43 5.03 0.11 5.21
N PHE A 44 4.20 -0.83 5.65
CA PHE A 44 2.79 -0.52 5.87
C PHE A 44 2.60 0.18 7.22
N LEU A 45 2.17 1.45 7.19
CA LEU A 45 1.95 2.28 8.38
C LEU A 45 3.23 2.54 9.20
N ASP A 46 4.35 2.76 8.51
CA ASP A 46 5.65 3.03 9.14
C ASP A 46 5.95 4.53 9.30
N GLY A 47 5.12 5.39 8.72
CA GLY A 47 5.23 6.85 8.78
C GLY A 47 5.97 7.49 7.61
N GLU A 48 6.45 6.70 6.65
CA GLU A 48 6.99 7.18 5.37
C GLU A 48 6.04 6.83 4.22
N ASN A 49 6.10 7.62 3.15
CA ASN A 49 5.23 7.41 1.99
C ASN A 49 5.92 6.47 1.00
N ASP A 50 5.62 5.19 1.06
CA ASP A 50 6.20 4.15 0.20
C ASP A 50 5.26 3.81 -0.97
N CYS A 51 3.95 3.93 -0.80
CA CYS A 51 3.02 3.89 -1.92
C CYS A 51 3.04 5.21 -2.72
N PRO A 52 3.07 5.18 -4.06
CA PRO A 52 2.96 6.39 -4.90
C PRO A 52 1.65 7.16 -4.71
N ASP A 53 0.60 6.48 -4.25
CA ASP A 53 -0.71 7.03 -3.90
C ASP A 53 -0.91 7.26 -2.39
N ALA A 54 0.16 7.13 -1.58
CA ALA A 54 0.15 7.30 -0.12
C ALA A 54 -0.79 6.37 0.64
N SER A 55 -1.32 5.32 -0.02
CA SER A 55 -2.39 4.50 0.55
C SER A 55 -1.95 3.66 1.75
N ASP A 56 -0.65 3.39 1.86
CA ASP A 56 0.01 2.79 3.01
C ASP A 56 -0.11 3.66 4.27
N GLU A 57 -0.04 4.98 4.14
CA GLU A 57 -0.04 5.92 5.28
C GLU A 57 -1.38 6.64 5.50
N GLN A 58 -2.31 6.56 4.54
CA GLN A 58 -3.57 7.31 4.58
C GLN A 58 -4.33 7.14 5.91
N TYR A 59 -4.38 5.96 6.49
CA TYR A 59 -5.05 5.72 7.78
C TYR A 59 -4.34 6.39 8.97
N PHE A 60 -3.01 6.41 8.94
CA PHE A 60 -2.18 7.00 9.98
C PHE A 60 -2.21 8.53 9.96
N VAL A 61 -2.20 9.13 8.77
CA VAL A 61 -2.29 10.60 8.59
C VAL A 61 -3.55 11.17 9.25
N PHE A 62 -4.69 10.46 9.19
CA PHE A 62 -5.91 10.91 9.87
C PHE A 62 -5.79 10.93 11.39
N HIS A 63 -5.07 9.99 12.01
CA HIS A 63 -4.94 9.92 13.46
C HIS A 63 -3.78 10.78 14.00
N MET A 64 -2.70 10.94 13.25
CA MET A 64 -1.61 11.86 13.64
C MET A 64 -2.01 13.32 13.49
N ALA A 65 -2.86 13.67 12.52
CA ALA A 65 -3.41 15.01 12.40
C ALA A 65 -4.21 15.43 13.64
N GLU A 66 -4.95 14.50 14.27
CA GLU A 66 -5.68 14.78 15.52
C GLU A 66 -4.74 14.99 16.72
N VAL A 67 -3.60 14.29 16.77
CA VAL A 67 -2.59 14.47 17.83
C VAL A 67 -1.85 15.80 17.65
N ILE A 68 -1.50 16.17 16.41
CA ILE A 68 -0.82 17.43 16.09
C ILE A 68 -1.72 18.64 16.32
N GLU A 69 -2.98 18.62 15.88
CA GLU A 69 -3.90 19.75 16.11
C GLU A 69 -4.24 19.93 17.61
N LYS A 70 -4.33 18.83 18.37
CA LYS A 70 -4.46 18.91 19.84
C LYS A 70 -3.21 19.45 20.50
N ALA A 71 -2.03 18.97 20.12
CA ALA A 71 -0.75 19.48 20.62
C ALA A 71 -0.57 20.97 20.29
N ARG A 72 -0.98 21.41 19.09
CA ARG A 72 -0.94 22.81 18.66
C ARG A 72 -1.84 23.69 19.52
N GLN A 73 -3.06 23.24 19.86
CA GLN A 73 -3.94 23.95 20.80
C GLN A 73 -3.34 24.06 22.21
N PHE A 74 -2.70 23.01 22.73
CA PHE A 74 -2.03 23.04 24.04
C PHE A 74 -0.81 23.98 24.06
N ILE A 75 0.01 23.98 23.01
CA ILE A 75 1.18 24.85 22.88
C ILE A 75 0.76 26.32 22.79
N VAL A 76 -0.26 26.64 21.99
CA VAL A 76 -0.80 28.01 21.88
C VAL A 76 -1.36 28.51 23.22
N LEU A 77 -2.01 27.64 24.00
CA LEU A 77 -2.52 27.99 25.35
C LEU A 77 -1.42 28.21 26.40
N TYR A 78 -0.24 27.59 26.24
CA TYR A 78 0.89 27.71 27.16
C TYR A 78 1.87 28.84 26.81
N ILE A 79 1.97 29.23 25.54
CA ILE A 79 2.85 30.32 25.09
C ILE A 79 2.14 31.69 25.16
N HIS A 80 0.81 31.72 25.09
CA HIS A 80 0.00 32.95 25.18
C HIS A 80 -0.62 33.22 26.57
N ARG A 81 -0.13 32.57 27.64
CA ARG A 81 -0.50 32.85 29.03
C ARG A 81 0.74 33.18 29.84
#